data_AF-A0A2Z2NHH7-F1
#
_entry.id   AF-A0A2Z2NHH7-F1
#
_cell.length_a   1.000
_cell.length_b   1.000
_cell.length_c   1.000
_cell.angle_alpha   90.00
_cell.angle_beta   90.00
_cell.angle_gamma   90.00
#
_symmetry.space_group_name_H-M   'P 1'
#
loop_
_entity.id
_entity.type
_entity.pdbx_description
1 polymer ?
#
loop_
_entity_poly.entity_id
_entity_poly.type
_entity_poly.pdbx_seq_one_letter_code
_entity_poly.pdbx_strand_id
1 'polypeptide(L)'
;MITRTHSDAAVPYYEKPYYVVSAGELAYEAYIVLREALRDSSKVDIGQLAVRGSEHLVSLKPCGNGLVLEALRYADEVHQELPDM
;
A
#
# COMPACT_ATOMS: atom_id res chain seq x y z
N MET A 1 -5.85 -11.35 2.48
CA MET A 1 -5.15 -11.92 3.66
C MET A 1 -4.56 -10.72 4.40
N ILE A 2 -5.09 -10.40 5.59
CA ILE A 2 -4.70 -9.17 6.30
C ILE A 2 -3.38 -9.43 7.03
N THR A 3 -2.26 -9.02 6.45
CA THR A 3 -0.93 -9.16 7.06
C THR A 3 -0.60 -7.92 7.90
N ARG A 4 -0.34 -8.13 9.20
CA ARG A 4 0.10 -7.08 10.13
C ARG A 4 1.57 -6.76 9.84
N THR A 5 1.84 -5.68 9.12
CA THR A 5 3.22 -5.18 8.90
C THR A 5 3.52 -4.08 9.92
N HIS A 6 4.56 -4.27 10.74
CA HIS A 6 5.12 -3.21 11.59
C HIS A 6 5.85 -2.21 10.70
N SER A 7 5.46 -0.93 10.78
CA SER A 7 6.05 0.17 10.03
C SER A 7 7.31 0.68 10.74
N ASP A 8 8.47 0.18 10.34
CA ASP A 8 9.78 0.71 10.74
C ASP A 8 10.78 0.66 9.56
N ALA A 9 10.32 1.02 8.35
CA ALA A 9 11.16 1.04 7.16
C ALA A 9 11.76 2.45 6.96
N ALA A 10 13.09 2.53 7.05
CA ALA A 10 13.89 3.72 6.81
C ALA A 10 13.61 4.33 5.42
N VAL A 11 13.42 5.64 5.42
CA VAL A 11 13.18 6.53 4.26
C VAL A 11 14.46 6.57 3.39
N PRO A 12 14.53 5.80 2.28
CA PRO A 12 14.21 6.36 0.95
C PRO A 12 13.64 5.37 -0.10
N TYR A 13 13.17 4.16 0.26
CA TYR A 13 12.92 3.08 -0.72
C TYR A 13 11.47 2.90 -1.24
N TYR A 14 10.61 3.92 -1.18
CA TYR A 14 9.25 3.81 -1.73
C TYR A 14 9.17 4.40 -3.15
N GLU A 15 8.64 3.62 -4.10
CA GLU A 15 8.10 4.20 -5.34
C GLU A 15 7.00 5.22 -4.98
N LYS A 16 6.86 6.32 -5.74
CA LYS A 16 6.04 7.47 -5.34
C LYS A 16 4.65 7.03 -4.87
N PRO A 17 4.22 7.38 -3.64
CA PRO A 17 2.90 7.00 -3.15
C PRO A 17 1.80 7.60 -4.02
N TYR A 18 0.76 6.81 -4.30
CA TYR A 18 -0.40 7.22 -5.06
C TYR A 18 -1.61 7.39 -4.14
N TYR A 19 -2.33 8.50 -4.29
CA TYR A 19 -3.64 8.65 -3.64
C TYR A 19 -4.67 7.82 -4.38
N VAL A 20 -5.44 7.02 -3.63
CA VAL A 20 -6.54 6.24 -4.17
C VAL A 20 -7.84 7.01 -3.98
N VAL A 21 -8.63 7.11 -5.04
CA VAL A 21 -9.95 7.72 -5.04
C VAL A 21 -10.98 6.70 -5.51
N SER A 22 -12.24 6.84 -5.08
CA SER A 22 -13.30 5.96 -5.55
C SER A 22 -13.58 6.16 -7.04
N ALA A 23 -13.88 5.07 -7.74
CA ALA A 23 -14.29 5.10 -9.14
C ALA A 23 -15.77 5.51 -9.27
N GLY A 24 -16.06 6.77 -8.99
CA GLY A 24 -17.41 7.33 -9.03
C GLY A 24 -18.27 6.99 -7.80
N GLU A 25 -19.53 7.42 -7.85
CA GLU A 25 -20.45 7.40 -6.71
C GLU A 25 -20.74 5.98 -6.20
N LEU A 26 -20.93 5.02 -7.12
CA LEU A 26 -21.24 3.63 -6.79
C LEU A 26 -20.14 2.95 -5.96
N ALA A 27 -18.89 3.35 -6.14
CA ALA A 27 -17.73 2.79 -5.43
C ALA A 27 -17.39 3.56 -4.14
N TYR A 28 -18.06 4.69 -3.87
CA TYR A 28 -17.72 5.59 -2.77
C TYR A 28 -17.96 4.94 -1.40
N GLU A 29 -19.13 4.31 -1.20
CA GLU A 29 -19.44 3.62 0.06
C GLU A 29 -18.44 2.50 0.38
N ALA A 30 -18.12 1.66 -0.61
CA ALA A 30 -17.13 0.60 -0.44
C ALA A 30 -15.73 1.16 -0.10
N TYR A 31 -15.36 2.28 -0.71
CA TYR A 31 -14.11 2.97 -0.41
C TYR A 31 -14.07 3.50 1.04
N ILE A 32 -15.16 4.09 1.54
CA ILE A 32 -15.27 4.57 2.91
C ILE A 32 -15.19 3.40 3.90
N VAL A 33 -15.94 2.32 3.65
CA VAL A 33 -15.93 1.12 4.50
C VAL A 33 -14.52 0.53 4.60
N LEU A 34 -13.80 0.41 3.48
CA LEU A 34 -12.43 -0.09 3.48
C LEU A 34 -11.49 0.84 4.28
N ARG A 35 -11.59 2.16 4.07
CA ARG A 35 -10.77 3.15 4.78
C ARG A 35 -10.96 3.06 6.30
N GLU A 36 -12.21 3.04 6.78
CA GLU A 36 -12.49 2.96 8.21
C GLU A 36 -12.07 1.59 8.77
N ALA A 37 -12.31 0.48 8.05
CA ALA A 37 -11.88 -0.84 8.50
C ALA A 37 -10.36 -0.93 8.70
N LEU A 38 -9.57 -0.37 7.78
CA LEU A 38 -8.11 -0.33 7.93
C LEU A 38 -7.66 0.58 9.07
N ARG A 39 -8.35 1.70 9.27
CA ARG A 39 -8.06 2.65 10.36
C ARG A 39 -8.36 2.02 11.72
N ASP A 40 -9.57 1.48 11.90
CA ASP A 40 -10.03 0.90 13.16
C ASP A 40 -9.20 -0.32 13.55
N SER A 41 -8.78 -1.11 12.56
CA SER A 41 -7.92 -2.26 12.81
C SER A 41 -6.45 -1.90 13.01
N SER A 42 -6.03 -0.66 12.70
CA SER A 42 -4.63 -0.23 12.66
C SER A 42 -3.78 -1.15 11.79
N LYS A 43 -4.29 -1.49 10.59
CA LYS A 43 -3.65 -2.41 9.65
C LYS A 43 -3.43 -1.77 8.29
N VAL A 44 -2.57 -2.42 7.54
CA VAL A 44 -2.28 -2.15 6.14
C VAL A 44 -2.77 -3.34 5.33
N ASP A 45 -3.38 -3.09 4.18
CA ASP A 45 -3.75 -4.14 3.23
C ASP A 45 -2.60 -4.39 2.24
N ILE A 46 -2.42 -5.64 1.84
CA ILE A 46 -1.43 -6.04 0.84
C ILE A 46 -2.17 -6.65 -0.36
N GLY A 47 -1.87 -6.15 -1.55
CA GLY A 47 -2.51 -6.58 -2.78
C GLY A 47 -1.56 -6.58 -3.97
N GLN A 48 -2.12 -6.88 -5.14
CA GLN A 48 -1.42 -6.79 -6.41
C GLN A 48 -2.12 -5.75 -7.29
N LEU A 49 -1.34 -4.92 -7.96
CA LEU A 49 -1.82 -3.88 -8.87
C LEU A 49 -1.27 -4.16 -10.27
N ALA A 50 -2.18 -4.45 -11.21
CA ALA A 50 -1.84 -4.57 -12.62
C ALA A 50 -1.89 -3.18 -13.28
N VAL A 51 -0.73 -2.65 -13.69
CA VAL A 51 -0.61 -1.38 -14.43
C VAL A 51 0.16 -1.64 -15.71
N ARG A 52 -0.43 -1.30 -16.86
CA ARG A 52 0.22 -1.38 -18.19
C ARG A 52 0.87 -2.74 -18.48
N GLY A 53 0.21 -3.83 -18.05
CA GLY A 53 0.69 -5.20 -18.27
C GLY A 53 1.79 -5.66 -17.31
N SER A 54 2.11 -4.88 -16.27
CA SER A 54 3.01 -5.28 -15.18
C SER A 54 2.24 -5.38 -13.87
N GLU A 55 2.46 -6.45 -13.12
CA GLU A 55 1.88 -6.65 -11.79
C GLU A 55 2.88 -6.21 -10.72
N HIS A 56 2.42 -5.39 -9.78
CA HIS A 56 3.23 -4.88 -8.68
C HIS A 56 2.60 -5.31 -7.37
N LEU A 57 3.41 -5.80 -6.42
CA LEU A 57 2.97 -5.94 -5.05
C LEU A 57 2.78 -4.54 -4.46
N VAL A 58 1.67 -4.31 -3.76
CA VAL A 58 1.35 -2.99 -3.22
C VAL A 58 0.85 -3.10 -1.79
N SER A 59 1.05 -2.03 -1.02
CA SER A 59 0.36 -1.80 0.24
C SER A 59 -0.66 -0.68 0.12
N LEU A 60 -1.78 -0.81 0.83
CA LEU A 60 -2.85 0.19 0.89
C LEU A 60 -3.12 0.55 2.35
N LYS A 61 -3.09 1.85 2.68
CA LYS A 61 -3.24 2.35 4.05
C LYS A 61 -4.13 3.60 4.14
N PRO A 62 -4.87 3.79 5.25
CA PRO A 62 -5.63 5.00 5.51
C PRO A 62 -4.68 6.18 5.75
N CYS A 63 -4.97 7.33 5.12
CA CYS A 63 -4.22 8.57 5.27
C CYS A 63 -5.18 9.76 5.29
N GLY A 64 -5.42 10.34 6.47
CA GLY A 64 -6.47 11.35 6.64
C GLY A 64 -7.81 10.80 6.13
N ASN A 65 -8.53 11.59 5.31
CA ASN A 65 -9.78 11.15 4.68
C ASN A 65 -9.57 10.29 3.42
N GLY A 66 -8.32 9.96 3.10
CA GLY A 66 -7.93 9.24 1.90
C GLY A 66 -7.42 7.83 2.18
N LEU A 67 -7.08 7.15 1.09
CA LEU A 67 -6.23 5.97 1.06
C LEU A 67 -4.95 6.30 0.27
N VAL A 68 -3.82 5.74 0.71
CA VAL A 68 -2.53 5.82 0.03
C VAL A 68 -2.11 4.41 -0.38
N LEU A 69 -1.69 4.27 -1.63
CA LEU A 69 -1.13 3.07 -2.21
C LEU A 69 0.37 3.25 -2.44
N GLU A 70 1.15 2.27 -2.03
CA GLU A 70 2.62 2.25 -2.19
C GLU A 70 3.01 0.94 -2.88
N ALA A 71 3.85 1.01 -3.91
CA ALA A 71 4.44 -0.18 -4.49
C ALA A 71 5.51 -0.73 -3.56
N LEU A 72 5.53 -2.06 -3.43
CA LEU A 72 6.46 -2.82 -2.62
C LEU A 72 7.47 -3.50 -3.54
N ARG A 73 8.74 -3.44 -3.14
CA ARG A 73 9.80 -4.26 -3.73
C ARG A 73 9.92 -5.59 -2.98
N TYR A 74 10.35 -6.63 -3.68
CA TYR A 74 10.61 -7.91 -3.03
C TYR A 74 11.82 -7.78 -2.10
N ALA A 75 11.79 -8.48 -0.95
CA ALA A 75 12.86 -8.38 0.05
C ALA A 75 14.24 -8.73 -0.52
N ASP A 76 14.30 -9.66 -1.47
CA ASP A 76 15.53 -10.07 -2.15
C ASP A 76 16.12 -8.95 -3.03
N GLU A 77 15.29 -8.06 -3.56
CA GLU A 77 15.72 -6.88 -4.33
C GLU A 77 16.34 -5.81 -3.42
N VAL A 78 15.97 -5.79 -2.14
CA VAL A 78 16.50 -4.85 -1.14
C VAL A 78 17.88 -5.30 -0.65
N HIS A 79 18.13 -6.60 -0.54
CA HIS A 79 19.44 -7.12 -0.10
C HIS A 79 20.55 -6.96 -1.14
N GLN A 80 20.25 -6.97 -2.43
CA GLN A 80 21.28 -6.87 -3.47
C GLN A 80 21.89 -5.45 -3.58
N GLU A 81 21.22 -4.42 -3.07
CA GLU A 81 21.67 -3.02 -3.16
C GLU A 81 22.20 -2.45 -1.84
N LEU A 82 22.16 -3.22 -0.75
CA LEU A 82 22.78 -2.84 0.51
C LEU A 82 24.20 -3.45 0.53
N PRO A 83 25.28 -2.64 0.48
CA PRO A 83 26.62 -3.17 0.69
C PRO A 83 26.68 -3.77 2.10
N ASP A 84 27.31 -4.95 2.22
CA ASP A 84 27.54 -5.65 3.48
C ASP A 84 28.02 -4.67 4.55
N MET A 85 27.19 -4.45 5.57
CA MET A 85 27.48 -3.65 6.76
C MET A 85 28.09 -4.52 7.85
#